data_AF-A0A431KZI0-F1
#
_entry.id   AF-A0A431KZI0-F1
#
_cell.length_a   1.000
_cell.length_b   1.000
_cell.length_c   1.000
_cell.angle_alpha   90.00
_cell.angle_beta   90.00
_cell.angle_gamma   90.00
#
_symmetry.space_group_name_H-M   'P 1'
#
loop_
_entity.id
_entity.type
_entity.pdbx_description
1 polymer ?
#
loop_
_entity_poly.entity_id
_entity_poly.type
_entity_poly.pdbx_seq_one_letter_code
_entity_poly.pdbx_strand_id
1 'polypeptide(L)'
;MSTPVTQKPAWREPMVWLVVGGPASVVVASFFTLGLALKHPDPPLDLHPSAQRSADDVEPADMRAHEGDVPALIARNHAATGVPGAKP
;
A
#
# COMPACT_ATOMS: atom_id res chain seq x y z
N MET A 1 -32.36 44.89 -28.15
CA MET A 1 -30.98 45.34 -28.44
C MET A 1 -30.04 44.29 -27.84
N SER A 2 -29.58 43.31 -28.62
CA SER A 2 -28.69 42.26 -28.12
C SER A 2 -27.25 42.68 -28.38
N THR A 3 -26.46 42.91 -27.34
CA THR A 3 -25.04 43.22 -27.48
C THR A 3 -24.28 41.92 -27.79
N PRO A 4 -23.45 41.88 -28.85
CA PRO A 4 -22.60 40.72 -29.07
C PRO A 4 -21.53 40.69 -27.98
N VAL A 5 -21.61 39.67 -27.11
CA VAL A 5 -20.55 39.39 -26.12
C VAL A 5 -19.44 38.63 -26.85
N THR A 6 -18.35 39.30 -27.17
CA THR A 6 -17.15 38.65 -27.70
C THR A 6 -16.59 37.68 -26.66
N GLN A 7 -16.82 36.39 -26.85
CA GLN A 7 -16.29 35.33 -25.99
C GLN A 7 -14.79 35.17 -26.24
N LYS A 8 -13.98 35.33 -25.20
CA LYS A 8 -12.54 35.00 -25.26
C LYS A 8 -12.35 33.48 -25.19
N PRO A 9 -11.34 32.92 -25.87
CA PRO A 9 -11.05 31.50 -25.78
C PRO A 9 -10.67 31.10 -24.35
N ALA A 10 -11.34 30.07 -23.80
CA ALA A 10 -11.23 29.68 -22.39
C ALA A 10 -9.81 29.28 -21.96
N TRP A 11 -9.01 28.68 -22.86
CA TRP A 11 -7.63 28.26 -22.58
C TRP A 11 -6.67 29.41 -22.24
N ARG A 12 -7.06 30.66 -22.52
CA ARG A 12 -6.29 31.86 -22.15
C ARG A 12 -6.56 32.31 -20.72
N GLU A 13 -7.64 31.85 -20.10
CA GLU A 13 -8.03 32.24 -18.76
C GLU A 13 -7.35 31.33 -17.72
N PRO A 14 -6.67 31.88 -16.70
CA PRO A 14 -5.93 31.08 -15.71
C PRO A 14 -6.85 30.15 -14.90
N MET A 15 -8.13 30.51 -14.75
CA MET A 15 -9.14 29.70 -14.05
C MET A 15 -9.31 28.32 -14.68
N VAL A 16 -9.20 28.19 -16.00
CA VAL A 16 -9.36 26.89 -16.70
C VAL A 16 -8.25 25.93 -16.31
N TRP A 17 -7.03 26.42 -16.10
CA TRP A 17 -5.90 25.62 -15.66
C TRP A 17 -6.04 25.13 -14.22
N LEU A 18 -6.74 25.86 -13.34
CA LEU A 18 -7.04 25.37 -11.99
C LEU A 18 -8.02 24.19 -12.03
N VAL A 19 -9.01 24.23 -12.93
CA VAL A 19 -10.01 23.16 -13.08
C VAL A 19 -9.39 21.93 -13.74
N VAL A 20 -8.56 22.11 -14.77
CA VAL A 20 -7.93 21.00 -15.51
C VAL A 20 -6.70 20.46 -14.76
N GLY A 21 -6.01 21.31 -13.99
CA GLY A 21 -4.77 20.97 -13.30
C GLY A 21 -4.94 19.87 -12.26
N GLY A 22 -6.04 19.89 -11.49
CA GLY A 22 -6.34 18.84 -10.51
C GLY A 22 -6.45 17.45 -11.15
N PRO A 23 -7.39 17.24 -12.10
CA PRO A 23 -7.50 15.98 -12.84
C PRO A 23 -6.22 15.58 -13.57
N ALA A 24 -5.55 16.52 -14.24
CA ALA A 24 -4.30 16.25 -14.93
C ALA A 24 -3.20 15.74 -13.98
N SER A 25 -3.11 16.32 -12.77
CA SER A 25 -2.15 15.90 -11.76
C SER A 25 -2.38 14.46 -11.29
N VAL A 26 -3.64 14.05 -11.08
CA VAL A 26 -3.98 12.67 -10.69
C VAL A 26 -3.62 11.67 -11.78
N VAL A 27 -3.88 12.01 -13.05
CA VAL A 27 -3.49 11.16 -14.18
C VAL A 27 -1.98 10.98 -14.22
N VAL A 28 -1.21 12.06 -14.08
CA VAL A 28 0.27 11.98 -14.01
C VAL A 28 0.71 11.12 -12.82
N ALA A 29 0.17 11.34 -11.63
CA ALA A 29 0.49 10.55 -10.43
C ALA A 29 0.24 9.05 -10.63
N SER A 30 -0.85 8.70 -11.30
CA SER A 30 -1.20 7.31 -11.61
C SER A 30 -0.13 6.63 -12.48
N PHE A 31 0.38 7.33 -13.49
CA PHE A 31 1.48 6.82 -14.32
C PHE A 31 2.79 6.71 -13.53
N PHE A 32 3.06 7.63 -12.59
CA PHE A 32 4.21 7.53 -11.70
C PHE A 32 4.14 6.28 -10.81
N THR A 33 2.99 6.00 -10.20
CA THR A 33 2.75 4.78 -9.41
C THR A 33 2.91 3.53 -10.28
N LEU A 34 2.34 3.52 -11.48
CA LEU A 34 2.51 2.42 -12.43
C LEU A 34 3.98 2.21 -12.78
N GLY A 35 4.72 3.29 -13.06
CA GLY A 35 6.15 3.23 -13.34
C GLY A 35 6.96 2.66 -12.18
N LEU A 36 6.62 3.03 -10.94
CA LEU A 36 7.25 2.48 -9.74
C LEU A 36 6.97 0.98 -9.61
N ALA A 37 5.73 0.56 -9.79
CA ALA A 37 5.34 -0.85 -9.71
C ALA A 37 6.03 -1.73 -10.76
N LEU A 38 6.21 -1.22 -11.98
CA LEU A 38 6.92 -1.96 -13.04
C LEU A 38 8.43 -2.00 -12.83
N LYS A 39 9.02 -0.91 -12.33
CA LYS A 39 10.47 -0.82 -12.14
C LYS A 39 10.93 -1.59 -10.90
N HIS A 40 10.14 -1.54 -9.84
CA HIS A 40 10.45 -2.13 -8.52
C HIS A 40 9.26 -2.99 -8.11
N PRO A 41 9.08 -4.16 -8.76
CA PRO A 41 8.09 -5.12 -8.29
C PRO A 41 8.49 -5.55 -6.89
N ASP A 42 7.56 -5.45 -5.93
CA ASP A 42 7.80 -5.97 -4.60
C ASP A 42 8.11 -7.47 -4.72
N PRO A 43 9.23 -7.93 -4.13
CA PRO A 43 9.58 -9.34 -4.19
C PRO A 43 8.45 -10.15 -3.57
N PRO A 44 8.05 -11.28 -4.19
CA PRO A 44 7.08 -12.16 -3.58
C PRO A 44 7.59 -12.54 -2.19
N LEU A 45 6.72 -12.45 -1.18
CA LEU A 45 7.03 -13.04 0.12
C LEU A 45 7.16 -14.55 -0.12
N ASP A 46 8.39 -15.03 -0.09
CA ASP A 46 8.69 -16.45 0.01
C ASP A 46 8.17 -16.92 1.37
N LEU A 47 6.90 -17.33 1.39
CA LEU A 47 6.32 -18.19 2.41
C LEU A 47 6.94 -19.59 2.26
N HIS A 48 8.27 -19.66 2.30
CA HIS A 48 8.95 -20.93 2.44
C HIS A 48 8.41 -21.56 3.73
N PRO A 49 8.18 -22.88 3.77
CA PRO A 49 7.76 -23.57 4.99
C PRO A 49 8.91 -23.65 6.01
N SER A 50 9.64 -22.55 6.24
CA SER A 50 10.40 -22.35 7.47
C SER A 50 9.48 -22.33 8.69
N ALA A 51 8.17 -22.06 8.53
CA ALA A 51 7.19 -22.34 9.58
C ALA A 51 7.17 -23.82 10.02
N GLN A 52 7.66 -24.75 9.19
CA GLN A 52 7.77 -26.17 9.54
C GLN A 52 9.19 -26.61 9.88
N ARG A 53 10.21 -25.75 9.69
CA ARG A 53 11.62 -26.07 9.95
C ARG A 53 12.23 -25.25 11.09
N SER A 54 11.59 -24.15 11.49
CA SER A 54 11.95 -23.35 12.67
C SER A 54 11.25 -23.84 13.95
N ALA A 55 10.46 -24.91 13.90
CA ALA A 55 9.86 -25.48 15.10
C ALA A 55 10.83 -26.37 15.89
N ASP A 56 11.88 -26.91 15.24
CA ASP A 56 12.78 -27.88 15.87
C ASP A 56 14.10 -27.26 16.40
N ASP A 57 14.47 -26.03 16.02
CA ASP A 57 15.81 -25.47 16.32
C ASP A 57 15.82 -24.05 16.96
N VAL A 58 14.73 -23.59 17.58
CA VAL A 58 14.65 -22.20 18.08
C VAL A 58 14.91 -22.11 19.60
N GLU A 59 16.06 -21.49 19.94
CA GLU A 59 16.39 -21.04 21.30
C GLU A 59 15.35 -20.02 21.83
N PRO A 60 15.05 -20.01 23.13
CA PRO A 60 13.93 -19.24 23.71
C PRO A 60 14.03 -17.71 23.54
N ALA A 61 15.18 -17.17 23.14
CA ALA A 61 15.35 -15.75 22.82
C ALA A 61 14.71 -15.36 21.47
N ASP A 62 14.72 -16.26 20.49
CA ASP A 62 14.24 -16.03 19.12
C ASP A 62 12.71 -16.15 19.01
N MET A 63 12.05 -16.83 19.95
CA MET A 63 10.58 -16.92 20.00
C MET A 63 9.89 -15.57 20.21
N ARG A 64 10.48 -14.63 20.97
CA ARG A 64 9.91 -13.29 21.17
C ARG A 64 10.01 -12.40 19.93
N ALA A 65 10.97 -12.67 19.04
CA ALA A 65 11.16 -11.90 17.82
C ALA A 65 10.15 -12.29 16.72
N HIS A 66 9.69 -13.55 16.72
CA HIS A 66 8.76 -14.09 15.72
C HIS A 66 7.27 -13.85 16.01
N GLU A 67 6.91 -13.34 17.18
CA GLU A 67 5.53 -13.06 17.54
C GLU A 67 4.88 -11.96 16.67
N GLY A 68 5.70 -11.18 15.96
CA GLY A 68 5.27 -10.17 14.99
C GLY A 68 5.12 -10.64 13.54
N ASP A 69 5.52 -11.87 13.20
CA ASP A 69 5.65 -12.35 11.81
C ASP A 69 4.50 -13.29 11.37
N VAL A 70 3.47 -13.40 12.20
CA VAL A 70 2.26 -14.15 11.84
C VAL A 70 1.44 -13.37 10.80
N PRO A 71 1.00 -14.02 9.70
CA PRO A 71 0.14 -13.37 8.71
C PRO A 71 -1.05 -12.69 9.39
N ALA A 72 -1.37 -11.45 8.99
CA ALA A 72 -2.41 -10.64 9.65
C ALA A 72 -3.78 -11.36 9.72
N LEU A 73 -4.04 -12.27 8.78
CA LEU A 73 -5.23 -13.13 8.75
C LEU A 73 -5.26 -14.16 9.90
N ILE A 74 -4.10 -14.71 10.27
CA ILE A 74 -3.93 -15.69 11.36
C ILE A 74 -3.86 -14.95 12.71
N ALA A 75 -3.15 -13.83 12.78
CA ALA A 75 -2.95 -13.06 14.02
C ALA A 75 -4.28 -12.64 14.71
N ARG A 76 -5.30 -12.28 13.93
CA ARG A 76 -6.59 -11.80 14.44
C ARG A 76 -7.33 -12.82 15.31
N ASN A 77 -7.22 -14.11 14.99
CA ASN A 77 -7.89 -15.16 15.75
C ASN A 77 -7.03 -15.68 16.90
N HIS A 78 -5.70 -15.68 16.74
CA HIS A 78 -4.77 -16.15 17.78
C HIS A 78 -4.60 -15.16 18.94
N ALA A 79 -4.86 -13.86 18.75
CA ALA A 79 -4.91 -12.88 19.84
C ALA A 79 -6.04 -13.17 20.86
N ALA A 80 -7.10 -13.87 20.44
CA ALA A 80 -8.24 -14.19 21.29
C ALA A 80 -8.09 -15.53 22.05
N THR A 81 -7.29 -16.46 21.54
CA THR A 81 -7.09 -17.79 22.15
C THR A 81 -5.76 -17.96 22.89
N GLY A 82 -4.81 -17.05 22.71
CA GLY A 82 -3.45 -17.19 23.25
C GLY A 82 -2.66 -18.28 22.52
N VAL A 83 -1.34 -18.12 22.46
CA VAL A 83 -0.45 -19.15 21.91
C VAL A 83 -0.32 -20.31 22.91
N PRO A 84 -0.58 -21.58 22.52
CA PRO A 84 -0.32 -22.72 23.38
C PRO A 84 1.20 -22.83 23.61
N GLY A 85 1.68 -22.38 24.76
CA GLY A 85 3.11 -22.41 25.10
C GLY A 85 3.55 -21.43 26.18
N ALA A 86 2.76 -20.40 26.50
CA ALA A 86 3.03 -19.52 27.63
C ALA A 86 2.74 -20.25 28.96
N LYS A 87 3.67 -21.09 29.41
CA LYS A 87 3.78 -21.50 30.81
C LYS A 87 4.46 -20.35 31.58
N PRO A 88 4.00 -20.02 32.81
CA PRO A 88 4.64 -18.97 33.62
C PRO A 88 6.13 -19.22 33.85
#